data_AF-A0A7R9KCT8-F1
#
_entry.id   AF-A0A7R9KCT8-F1
#
_cell.length_a   1.000
_cell.length_b   1.000
_cell.length_c   1.000
_cell.angle_alpha   90.00
_cell.angle_beta   90.00
_cell.angle_gamma   90.00
#
_symmetry.space_group_name_H-M   'P 1'
#
loop_
_entity.id
_entity.type
_entity.pdbx_description
1 polymer ?
#
loop_
_entity_poly.entity_id
_entity_poly.type
_entity_poly.pdbx_seq_one_letter_code
_entity_poly.pdbx_strand_id
1 'polypeptide(L)'
;MSWGVQVVQLEKILLSLAVVTNQSEEERSRALKEVHILSKCNSYFVVKYYHSWIEINRLYIQMEFCPQSLRELLSDKDTLFNRQTAQSFNIYEYFISCEIFKELLQCLEYLHGLHPPIIHRDIKPANILILQNTSNNSFVKLGDFGLATENNRALMSHTRGPGTPDFIAPEVVINNTYDFKADIFGLGVIGFKLFEINTVYWQCSGQIQIDLI
;
A
#
# COMPACT_ATOMS: atom_id res chain seq x y z
N MET A 1 -18.98 -9.67 3.43
CA MET A 1 -17.99 -9.24 2.42
C MET A 1 -17.17 -10.47 2.06
N SER A 2 -17.28 -11.00 0.84
CA SER A 2 -16.41 -12.09 0.39
C SER A 2 -15.85 -11.72 -0.98
N TRP A 3 -14.58 -11.34 -0.98
CA TRP A 3 -13.77 -11.21 -2.19
C TRP A 3 -13.28 -12.61 -2.54
N GLY A 4 -13.73 -13.17 -3.66
CA GLY A 4 -13.20 -14.43 -4.17
C GLY A 4 -11.93 -14.14 -4.97
N VAL A 5 -10.77 -14.17 -4.34
CA VAL A 5 -9.49 -14.16 -5.07
C VAL A 5 -9.21 -15.58 -5.54
N GLN A 6 -9.22 -15.79 -6.86
CA GLN A 6 -8.73 -17.04 -7.44
C GLN A 6 -7.34 -16.80 -8.01
N VAL A 7 -6.38 -17.61 -7.56
CA VAL A 7 -5.04 -17.65 -8.15
C VAL A 7 -5.10 -18.62 -9.32
N VAL A 8 -4.80 -18.11 -10.52
CA VAL A 8 -4.80 -18.93 -11.74
C VAL A 8 -3.37 -19.00 -12.26
N GLN A 9 -2.83 -20.21 -12.37
CA GLN A 9 -1.50 -20.45 -12.93
C GLN A 9 -1.62 -20.63 -14.45
N LEU A 10 -1.22 -19.63 -15.22
CA LEU A 10 -1.02 -19.74 -16.66
C LEU A 10 0.46 -19.50 -16.96
N GLU A 11 1.08 -20.46 -17.64
CA GLU A 11 2.46 -20.46 -18.16
C GLU A 11 3.38 -19.35 -17.63
N LYS A 12 4.04 -19.64 -16.49
CA LYS A 12 5.12 -18.85 -15.88
C LYS A 12 4.78 -17.45 -15.31
N ILE A 13 3.52 -17.01 -15.30
CA ILE A 13 3.11 -15.76 -14.62
C ILE A 13 2.03 -16.07 -13.58
N LEU A 14 2.31 -15.78 -12.30
CA LEU A 14 1.30 -15.86 -11.24
C LEU A 14 0.39 -14.64 -11.34
N LEU A 15 -0.91 -14.88 -11.50
CA LEU A 15 -1.92 -13.84 -11.65
C LEU A 15 -2.99 -13.99 -10.58
N SER A 16 -3.45 -12.86 -10.04
CA SER A 16 -4.65 -12.78 -9.22
C SER A 16 -5.84 -12.39 -10.10
N LEU A 17 -6.95 -13.11 -9.90
CA LEU A 17 -8.24 -12.77 -10.45
C LEU A 17 -9.15 -12.30 -9.33
N ALA A 18 -9.51 -11.01 -9.33
CA ALA A 18 -10.52 -10.46 -8.44
C ALA A 18 -11.89 -10.51 -9.14
N VAL A 19 -12.90 -11.06 -8.45
CA VAL A 19 -14.27 -11.15 -8.95
C VAL A 19 -15.18 -10.27 -8.11
N VAL A 20 -15.86 -9.33 -8.76
CA VAL A 20 -16.81 -8.41 -8.13
C VAL A 20 -18.23 -8.81 -8.53
N THR A 21 -19.06 -9.23 -7.55
CA THR A 21 -20.42 -9.77 -7.78
C THR A 21 -21.46 -9.14 -6.87
N ASN A 22 -22.69 -8.91 -7.36
CA ASN A 22 -23.85 -8.49 -6.54
C ASN A 22 -23.57 -7.32 -5.59
N GLN A 23 -23.12 -6.20 -6.16
CA GLN A 23 -22.75 -5.02 -5.41
C GLN A 23 -23.66 -3.83 -5.68
N SER A 24 -23.70 -2.89 -4.73
CA SER A 24 -24.37 -1.60 -4.88
C SER A 24 -23.79 -0.83 -6.08
N GLU A 25 -24.55 0.11 -6.65
CA GLU A 25 -24.06 0.97 -7.74
C GLU A 25 -22.77 1.71 -7.36
N GLU A 26 -22.63 2.08 -6.09
CA GLU A 26 -21.43 2.76 -5.57
C GLU A 26 -20.19 1.86 -5.63
N GLU A 27 -20.27 0.63 -5.16
CA GLU A 27 -19.14 -0.29 -5.16
C GLU A 27 -18.75 -0.69 -6.60
N ARG A 28 -19.74 -0.87 -7.48
CA ARG A 28 -19.48 -1.08 -8.92
C ARG A 28 -18.77 0.13 -9.53
N SER A 29 -19.19 1.35 -9.17
CA SER A 29 -18.52 2.58 -9.61
C SER A 29 -17.08 2.65 -9.11
N ARG A 30 -16.82 2.27 -7.85
CA ARG A 30 -15.46 2.18 -7.30
C ARG A 30 -14.58 1.18 -8.05
N ALA A 31 -15.09 -0.02 -8.32
CA ALA A 31 -14.32 -1.04 -9.04
C ALA A 31 -14.00 -0.62 -10.48
N LEU A 32 -14.93 0.05 -11.18
CA LEU A 32 -14.66 0.61 -12.51
C LEU A 32 -13.66 1.77 -12.46
N LYS A 33 -13.71 2.60 -11.41
CA LYS A 33 -12.73 3.67 -11.18
C LYS A 33 -11.33 3.12 -10.93
N GLU A 34 -11.24 2.06 -10.13
CA GLU A 34 -9.99 1.34 -9.87
C GLU A 34 -9.37 0.82 -11.17
N VAL A 35 -10.15 0.11 -12.00
CA VAL A 35 -9.69 -0.38 -13.32
C VAL A 35 -9.19 0.80 -14.18
N HIS A 36 -9.94 1.90 -14.22
CA HIS A 36 -9.56 3.07 -14.98
C HIS A 36 -8.21 3.66 -14.53
N ILE A 37 -8.00 3.80 -13.22
CA ILE A 37 -6.75 4.33 -12.66
C ILE A 37 -5.60 3.35 -12.87
N LEU A 38 -5.78 2.08 -12.55
CA LEU A 38 -4.77 1.02 -12.74
C LEU A 38 -4.32 0.93 -14.20
N SER A 39 -5.24 1.09 -15.16
CA SER A 39 -4.90 1.06 -16.60
C SER A 39 -3.97 2.19 -17.05
N LYS A 40 -3.85 3.27 -16.26
CA LYS A 40 -2.94 4.39 -16.51
C LYS A 40 -1.58 4.21 -15.84
N CYS A 41 -1.47 3.29 -14.89
CA CYS A 41 -0.26 3.06 -14.13
C CYS A 41 0.67 2.07 -14.87
N ASN A 42 1.91 2.49 -15.07
CA ASN A 42 3.00 1.68 -15.60
C ASN A 42 4.28 1.99 -14.81
N SER A 43 4.40 1.36 -13.64
CA SER A 43 5.53 1.52 -12.72
C SER A 43 5.84 0.20 -12.02
N TYR A 44 7.12 -0.04 -11.71
CA TYR A 44 7.52 -1.20 -10.93
C TYR A 44 6.95 -1.19 -9.51
N PHE A 45 6.65 0.00 -8.97
CA PHE A 45 6.17 0.19 -7.60
C PHE A 45 4.63 0.15 -7.47
N VAL A 46 3.91 -0.06 -8.57
CA VAL A 46 2.46 -0.27 -8.59
C VAL A 46 2.16 -1.70 -9.00
N VAL A 47 1.12 -2.31 -8.43
CA VAL A 47 0.68 -3.65 -8.85
C VAL A 47 0.32 -3.66 -10.32
N LYS A 48 0.90 -4.59 -11.09
CA LYS A 48 0.70 -4.60 -12.54
C LYS A 48 -0.72 -5.05 -12.88
N TYR A 49 -1.46 -4.18 -13.55
CA TYR A 49 -2.73 -4.50 -14.18
C TYR A 49 -2.50 -5.13 -15.57
N TYR A 50 -3.24 -6.19 -15.88
CA TYR A 50 -3.17 -6.85 -17.20
C TYR A 50 -4.41 -6.57 -18.03
N HIS A 51 -5.60 -6.95 -17.54
CA HIS A 51 -6.86 -6.77 -18.25
C HIS A 51 -8.06 -6.91 -17.30
N SER A 52 -9.25 -6.50 -17.76
CA SER A 52 -10.51 -6.69 -17.06
C SER A 52 -11.63 -7.00 -18.04
N TRP A 53 -12.58 -7.86 -17.66
CA TRP A 53 -13.75 -8.17 -18.48
C TRP A 53 -15.00 -8.29 -17.62
N ILE A 54 -16.17 -8.17 -18.25
CA ILE A 54 -17.47 -8.34 -17.60
C ILE A 54 -18.13 -9.59 -18.17
N GLU A 55 -18.48 -10.53 -17.30
CA GLU A 55 -19.18 -11.77 -17.67
C GLU A 55 -20.25 -12.09 -16.62
N ILE A 56 -21.47 -12.41 -17.07
CA ILE A 56 -22.61 -12.78 -16.21
C ILE A 56 -22.82 -11.75 -15.06
N ASN A 57 -22.79 -10.45 -15.39
CA ASN A 57 -22.90 -9.33 -14.43
C ASN A 57 -21.86 -9.33 -13.29
N ARG A 58 -20.67 -9.88 -13.57
CA ARG A 58 -19.51 -9.86 -12.68
C ARG A 58 -18.35 -9.16 -13.38
N LEU A 59 -17.66 -8.30 -12.66
CA LEU A 59 -16.42 -7.68 -13.15
C LEU A 59 -15.24 -8.55 -12.69
N TYR A 60 -14.39 -8.91 -13.64
CA TYR A 60 -13.16 -9.65 -13.45
C TYR A 60 -11.98 -8.73 -13.68
N ILE A 61 -11.04 -8.70 -12.74
CA ILE A 61 -9.82 -7.89 -12.84
C ILE A 61 -8.62 -8.84 -12.72
N GLN A 62 -7.78 -8.86 -13.75
CA GLN A 62 -6.55 -9.63 -13.80
C GLN A 62 -5.36 -8.75 -13.52
N MET A 63 -4.59 -9.11 -12.49
CA MET A 63 -3.44 -8.35 -12.04
C MET A 63 -2.32 -9.27 -11.55
N GLU A 64 -1.16 -8.69 -11.29
CA GLU A 64 0.00 -9.37 -10.74
C GLU A 64 -0.33 -9.97 -9.37
N PHE A 65 -0.01 -11.24 -9.19
CA PHE A 65 -0.19 -11.90 -7.90
C PHE A 65 0.91 -11.48 -6.94
N CYS A 66 0.50 -10.85 -5.83
CA CYS A 66 1.37 -10.59 -4.70
C CYS A 66 0.89 -11.45 -3.51
N PRO A 67 1.72 -12.38 -3.00
CA PRO A 67 1.28 -13.40 -2.06
C PRO A 67 0.98 -12.88 -0.65
N GLN A 68 1.51 -11.71 -0.27
CA GLN A 68 1.41 -11.19 1.08
C GLN A 68 1.34 -9.66 1.07
N SER A 69 0.65 -9.08 2.06
CA SER A 69 0.66 -7.64 2.34
C SER A 69 1.62 -7.27 3.47
N LEU A 70 2.05 -6.00 3.53
CA LEU A 70 2.85 -5.50 4.64
C LEU A 70 2.11 -5.64 5.98
N ARG A 71 0.77 -5.53 5.98
CA ARG A 71 -0.04 -5.79 7.20
C ARG A 71 0.18 -7.18 7.74
N GLU A 72 0.14 -8.20 6.89
CA GLU A 72 0.34 -9.60 7.28
C GLU A 72 1.77 -9.79 7.79
N LEU A 73 2.77 -9.22 7.09
CA LEU A 73 4.17 -9.28 7.52
C LEU A 73 4.39 -8.64 8.90
N LEU A 74 3.78 -7.49 9.16
CA LEU A 74 3.87 -6.81 10.46
C LEU A 74 3.11 -7.56 11.56
N SER A 75 1.97 -8.18 11.24
CA SER A 75 1.19 -8.96 12.22
C SER A 75 1.92 -10.23 12.66
N ASP A 76 2.60 -10.90 11.72
CA ASP A 76 3.47 -12.06 12.01
C ASP A 76 4.64 -11.64 12.91
N LYS A 77 5.20 -10.47 12.68
CA LYS A 77 6.23 -9.90 13.53
C LYS A 77 5.72 -9.62 14.94
N ASP A 78 4.58 -8.94 15.10
CA ASP A 78 3.98 -8.65 16.41
C ASP A 78 3.69 -9.93 17.22
N THR A 79 3.29 -11.01 16.55
CA THR A 79 3.07 -12.32 17.20
C THR A 79 4.38 -13.02 17.56
N LEU A 80 5.45 -12.85 16.78
CA LEU A 80 6.79 -13.34 17.11
C LEU A 80 7.45 -12.51 18.24
N PHE A 81 7.24 -11.19 18.27
CA PHE A 81 7.78 -10.29 19.30
C PHE A 81 7.20 -10.53 20.70
N ASN A 82 5.95 -11.02 20.80
CA ASN A 82 5.37 -11.44 22.07
C ASN A 82 6.02 -12.70 22.67
N ARG A 83 6.89 -13.40 21.93
CA ARG A 83 7.77 -14.42 22.51
C ARG A 83 9.02 -13.74 23.05
N GLN A 84 9.00 -13.47 24.35
CA GLN A 84 10.10 -12.95 25.16
C GLN A 84 11.46 -13.55 24.75
N THR A 85 12.24 -12.78 24.01
CA THR A 85 13.70 -12.79 24.11
C THR A 85 14.20 -11.42 23.67
N ALA A 86 15.02 -10.79 24.51
CA ALA A 86 15.76 -9.58 24.17
C ALA A 86 16.66 -9.88 22.96
N GLN A 87 16.17 -9.65 21.75
CA GLN A 87 16.98 -9.75 20.54
C GLN A 87 17.63 -8.39 20.27
N SER A 88 18.95 -8.42 20.12
CA SER A 88 19.75 -7.29 19.66
C SER A 88 19.20 -6.68 18.37
N PHE A 89 19.52 -5.41 18.12
CA PHE A 89 19.19 -4.72 16.86
C PHE A 89 19.51 -5.60 15.63
N ASN A 90 18.47 -5.92 14.85
CA ASN A 90 18.63 -6.67 13.61
C ASN A 90 18.86 -5.70 12.44
N ILE A 91 20.14 -5.49 12.10
CA ILE A 91 20.54 -4.59 11.01
C ILE A 91 19.91 -4.96 9.66
N TYR A 92 19.63 -6.24 9.42
CA TYR A 92 18.97 -6.69 8.20
C TYR A 92 17.50 -6.24 8.15
N GLU A 93 16.77 -6.34 9.27
CA GLU A 93 15.38 -5.88 9.32
C GLU A 93 15.25 -4.36 9.19
N TYR A 94 16.18 -3.62 9.78
CA TYR A 94 16.28 -2.18 9.60
C TYR A 94 16.55 -1.83 8.13
N PHE A 95 17.49 -2.51 7.48
CA PHE A 95 17.78 -2.31 6.06
C PHE A 95 16.55 -2.58 5.19
N ILE A 96 15.84 -3.68 5.41
CA ILE A 96 14.59 -3.99 4.69
C ILE A 96 13.53 -2.92 4.92
N SER A 97 13.42 -2.39 6.15
CA SER A 97 12.48 -1.30 6.47
C SER A 97 12.81 -0.03 5.70
N CYS A 98 14.09 0.33 5.57
CA CYS A 98 14.56 1.44 4.75
C CYS A 98 14.24 1.23 3.26
N GLU A 99 14.47 0.03 2.72
CA GLU A 99 14.18 -0.28 1.32
C GLU A 99 12.67 -0.20 1.02
N ILE A 100 11.82 -0.76 1.89
CA ILE A 100 10.36 -0.62 1.78
C ILE A 100 9.96 0.86 1.77
N PHE A 101 10.46 1.66 2.72
CA PHE A 101 10.12 3.07 2.81
C PHE A 101 10.58 3.86 1.57
N LYS A 102 11.78 3.57 1.06
CA LYS A 102 12.31 4.17 -0.18
C LYS A 102 11.44 3.84 -1.39
N GLU A 103 11.05 2.58 -1.58
CA GLU A 103 10.22 2.18 -2.72
C GLU A 103 8.81 2.78 -2.66
N LEU A 104 8.24 2.93 -1.46
CA LEU A 104 6.96 3.63 -1.30
C LEU A 104 7.07 5.12 -1.63
N LEU A 105 8.17 5.78 -1.28
CA LEU A 105 8.44 7.15 -1.72
C LEU A 105 8.52 7.25 -3.24
N GLN A 106 9.22 6.32 -3.90
CA GLN A 106 9.32 6.27 -5.36
C GLN A 106 7.96 5.98 -6.02
N CYS A 107 7.11 5.18 -5.37
CA CYS A 107 5.73 4.95 -5.80
C CYS A 107 4.90 6.24 -5.77
N LEU A 108 4.96 6.98 -4.66
CA LEU A 108 4.22 8.24 -4.51
C LEU A 108 4.76 9.32 -5.44
N GLU A 109 6.08 9.43 -5.61
CA GLU A 109 6.70 10.30 -6.59
C GLU A 109 6.17 10.01 -8.01
N TYR A 110 6.11 8.73 -8.38
CA TYR A 110 5.55 8.31 -9.66
C TYR A 110 4.06 8.73 -9.81
N LEU A 111 3.20 8.39 -8.84
CA LEU A 111 1.77 8.67 -8.92
C LEU A 111 1.47 10.18 -8.93
N HIS A 112 2.14 10.93 -8.07
CA HIS A 112 1.98 12.39 -7.95
C HIS A 112 2.58 13.13 -9.14
N GLY A 113 3.53 12.51 -9.86
CA GLY A 113 4.13 13.03 -11.09
C GLY A 113 3.32 12.75 -12.37
N LEU A 114 2.27 11.92 -12.32
CA LEU A 114 1.40 11.68 -13.48
C LEU A 114 0.64 12.93 -13.92
N HIS A 115 0.11 12.90 -15.13
CA HIS A 115 -0.67 14.00 -15.71
C HIS A 115 -2.04 13.49 -16.19
N PRO A 116 -3.12 13.74 -15.44
CA PRO A 116 -3.17 14.45 -14.14
C PRO A 116 -2.54 13.64 -12.98
N PRO A 117 -2.09 14.29 -11.89
CA PRO A 117 -1.56 13.58 -10.72
C PRO A 117 -2.60 12.64 -10.12
N ILE A 118 -2.16 11.49 -9.62
CA ILE A 118 -3.04 10.51 -8.97
C ILE A 118 -2.80 10.55 -7.47
N ILE A 119 -3.87 10.75 -6.67
CA ILE A 119 -3.83 10.67 -5.21
C ILE A 119 -4.45 9.32 -4.81
N HIS A 120 -3.75 8.53 -4.01
CA HIS A 120 -4.19 7.18 -3.64
C HIS A 120 -5.28 7.21 -2.56
N ARG A 121 -5.15 8.08 -1.55
CA ARG A 121 -6.10 8.32 -0.45
C ARG A 121 -6.30 7.19 0.57
N ASP A 122 -5.57 6.09 0.45
CA ASP A 122 -5.69 4.94 1.36
C ASP A 122 -4.35 4.21 1.53
N ILE A 123 -3.30 5.01 1.79
CA ILE A 123 -1.96 4.49 2.06
C ILE A 123 -1.96 3.82 3.45
N LYS A 124 -1.88 2.49 3.46
CA LYS A 124 -1.86 1.66 4.67
C LYS A 124 -1.15 0.32 4.42
N PRO A 125 -0.68 -0.39 5.46
CA PRO A 125 0.03 -1.66 5.31
C PRO A 125 -0.76 -2.75 4.57
N ALA A 126 -2.09 -2.75 4.62
CA ALA A 126 -2.91 -3.73 3.90
C ALA A 126 -2.87 -3.54 2.37
N ASN A 127 -2.56 -2.34 1.91
CA ASN A 127 -2.52 -1.97 0.49
C ASN A 127 -1.09 -2.01 -0.08
N ILE A 128 -0.10 -2.30 0.75
CA ILE A 128 1.29 -2.49 0.35
C ILE A 128 1.52 -3.98 0.19
N LEU A 129 1.81 -4.41 -1.03
CA LEU A 129 1.97 -5.79 -1.41
C LEU A 129 3.45 -6.16 -1.47
N ILE A 130 3.82 -7.32 -0.92
CA ILE A 130 5.18 -7.84 -0.86
C ILE A 130 5.41 -8.83 -2.00
N LEU A 131 6.55 -8.72 -2.69
CA LEU A 131 6.99 -9.69 -3.69
C LEU A 131 7.96 -10.70 -3.06
N GLN A 132 7.66 -12.00 -3.17
CA GLN A 132 8.51 -13.08 -2.62
C GLN A 132 9.72 -13.41 -3.52
N ASN A 133 9.81 -12.87 -4.73
CA ASN A 133 10.93 -13.13 -5.66
C ASN A 133 11.50 -11.82 -6.20
N THR A 134 12.59 -11.37 -5.58
CA THR A 134 13.28 -10.09 -5.82
C THR A 134 14.41 -10.25 -6.82
N SER A 135 14.19 -10.99 -7.91
CA SER A 135 15.21 -11.20 -8.93
C SER A 135 15.49 -9.98 -9.82
N ASN A 136 15.01 -8.76 -9.46
CA ASN A 136 15.77 -7.48 -9.59
C ASN A 136 14.97 -6.14 -9.53
N ASN A 137 13.63 -6.08 -9.31
CA ASN A 137 12.92 -4.82 -9.63
C ASN A 137 12.17 -4.07 -8.50
N SER A 138 11.69 -4.72 -7.44
CA SER A 138 11.10 -4.04 -6.26
C SER A 138 10.76 -5.04 -5.15
N PHE A 139 10.88 -4.66 -3.88
CA PHE A 139 10.40 -5.43 -2.72
C PHE A 139 8.90 -5.25 -2.47
N VAL A 140 8.37 -4.07 -2.76
CA VAL A 140 6.96 -3.71 -2.52
C VAL A 140 6.28 -3.05 -3.70
N LYS A 141 4.97 -3.25 -3.77
CA LYS A 141 4.07 -2.63 -4.74
C LYS A 141 2.86 -2.07 -4.03
N LEU A 142 2.42 -0.89 -4.44
CA LEU A 142 1.15 -0.32 -3.99
C LEU A 142 0.00 -0.92 -4.80
N GLY A 143 -1.05 -1.35 -4.10
CA GLY A 143 -2.30 -1.87 -4.68
C GLY A 143 -3.52 -1.23 -4.04
N ASP A 144 -4.71 -1.69 -4.45
CA ASP A 144 -6.03 -1.19 -4.04
C ASP A 144 -6.25 0.30 -4.36
N PHE A 145 -6.65 0.58 -5.60
CA PHE A 145 -6.91 1.94 -6.09
C PHE A 145 -8.39 2.31 -6.00
N GLY A 146 -9.20 1.59 -5.20
CA GLY A 146 -10.65 1.80 -5.09
C GLY A 146 -11.06 3.20 -4.59
N LEU A 147 -10.19 3.86 -3.82
CA LEU A 147 -10.37 5.24 -3.33
C LEU A 147 -9.54 6.27 -4.10
N ALA A 148 -8.66 5.84 -4.99
CA ALA A 148 -7.76 6.73 -5.70
C ALA A 148 -8.52 7.69 -6.62
N THR A 149 -7.91 8.83 -6.90
CA THR A 149 -8.52 9.85 -7.77
C THR A 149 -7.47 10.68 -8.48
N GLU A 150 -7.82 11.19 -9.65
CA GLU A 150 -7.04 12.23 -10.30
C GLU A 150 -7.20 13.54 -9.55
N ASN A 151 -6.10 14.26 -9.33
CA ASN A 151 -6.06 15.60 -8.75
C ASN A 151 -6.54 16.65 -9.77
N ASN A 152 -7.81 16.50 -10.17
CA ASN A 152 -8.51 17.47 -10.99
C ASN A 152 -9.57 18.15 -10.10
N ARG A 153 -9.47 19.47 -9.93
CA ARG A 153 -10.36 20.26 -9.05
C ARG A 153 -11.84 19.98 -9.28
N ALA A 154 -12.26 19.65 -10.51
CA ALA A 154 -13.63 19.28 -10.83
C ALA A 154 -14.06 17.93 -10.21
N LEU A 155 -13.18 16.92 -10.27
CA LEU A 155 -13.44 15.54 -9.81
C LEU A 155 -13.33 15.37 -8.28
N MET A 156 -12.55 16.22 -7.62
CA MET A 156 -12.35 16.14 -6.17
C MET A 156 -13.64 16.39 -5.37
N SER A 157 -14.52 17.26 -5.88
CA SER A 157 -15.80 17.59 -5.23
C SER A 157 -16.80 16.43 -5.12
N HIS A 158 -16.59 15.36 -5.88
CA HIS A 158 -17.47 14.19 -5.94
C HIS A 158 -16.88 12.94 -5.29
N THR A 159 -15.65 13.02 -4.75
CA THR A 159 -14.97 11.83 -4.22
C THR A 159 -15.13 11.76 -2.69
N ARG A 160 -16.15 11.02 -2.23
CA ARG A 160 -16.46 10.77 -0.82
C ARG A 160 -15.95 9.40 -0.35
N GLY A 161 -15.52 9.32 0.91
CA GLY A 161 -15.15 8.07 1.58
C GLY A 161 -13.95 8.27 2.50
N PRO A 162 -14.06 8.00 3.81
CA PRO A 162 -12.92 8.06 4.71
C PRO A 162 -11.92 6.96 4.31
N GLY A 163 -10.63 7.29 4.38
CA GLY A 163 -9.57 6.28 4.35
C GLY A 163 -9.61 5.44 5.63
N THR A 164 -8.54 4.71 5.90
CA THR A 164 -8.43 3.95 7.15
C THR A 164 -8.03 4.87 8.32
N PRO A 165 -8.84 5.01 9.40
CA PRO A 165 -8.71 6.08 10.41
C PRO A 165 -7.30 6.36 10.93
N ASP A 166 -6.52 5.32 11.23
CA ASP A 166 -5.16 5.45 11.78
C ASP A 166 -4.14 6.08 10.81
N PHE A 167 -4.48 6.15 9.52
CA PHE A 167 -3.60 6.62 8.44
C PHE A 167 -4.15 7.89 7.76
N ILE A 168 -5.26 8.45 8.25
CA ILE A 168 -5.88 9.63 7.66
C ILE A 168 -5.15 10.90 8.15
N ALA A 169 -4.77 11.75 7.20
CA ALA A 169 -4.17 13.05 7.50
C ALA A 169 -5.15 13.99 8.24
N PRO A 170 -4.68 14.85 9.16
CA PRO A 170 -5.55 15.69 9.99
C PRO A 170 -6.42 16.64 9.15
N GLU A 171 -5.90 17.18 8.06
CA GLU A 171 -6.67 18.02 7.13
C GLU A 171 -7.85 17.25 6.53
N VAL A 172 -7.67 15.99 6.13
CA VAL A 172 -8.74 15.15 5.60
C VAL A 172 -9.84 14.94 6.65
N VAL A 173 -9.48 14.75 7.92
CA VAL A 173 -10.46 14.61 9.02
C VAL A 173 -11.23 15.92 9.25
N ILE A 174 -10.53 17.06 9.22
CA ILE A 174 -11.09 18.36 9.59
C ILE A 174 -11.96 18.94 8.48
N ASN A 175 -11.50 18.90 7.24
CA ASN A 175 -12.08 19.65 6.13
C ASN A 175 -12.37 18.79 4.89
N ASN A 176 -12.15 17.46 4.94
CA ASN A 176 -12.37 16.53 3.84
C ASN A 176 -11.65 16.95 2.53
N THR A 177 -10.53 17.67 2.66
CA THR A 177 -9.68 18.07 1.54
C THR A 177 -8.57 17.04 1.38
N TYR A 178 -8.51 16.42 0.20
CA TYR A 178 -7.48 15.46 -0.14
C TYR A 178 -6.54 16.09 -1.16
N ASP A 179 -5.30 16.34 -0.80
CA ASP A 179 -4.26 16.56 -1.79
C ASP A 179 -3.24 15.40 -1.72
N PHE A 180 -2.19 15.50 -2.52
CA PHE A 180 -1.13 14.50 -2.53
C PHE A 180 -0.35 14.44 -1.20
N LYS A 181 -0.43 15.46 -0.33
CA LYS A 181 0.20 15.45 1.01
C LYS A 181 -0.49 14.49 1.97
N ALA A 182 -1.78 14.20 1.76
CA ALA A 182 -2.48 13.19 2.53
C ALA A 182 -1.84 11.79 2.37
N ASP A 183 -1.37 11.44 1.17
CA ASP A 183 -0.64 10.19 0.94
C ASP A 183 0.72 10.20 1.67
N ILE A 184 1.40 11.36 1.72
CA ILE A 184 2.68 11.52 2.44
C ILE A 184 2.49 11.33 3.95
N PHE A 185 1.38 11.83 4.52
CA PHE A 185 1.04 11.59 5.92
C PHE A 185 0.85 10.10 6.20
N GLY A 186 0.05 9.41 5.38
CA GLY A 186 -0.17 7.97 5.52
C GLY A 186 1.15 7.17 5.43
N LEU A 187 2.04 7.55 4.51
CA LEU A 187 3.38 6.97 4.42
C LEU A 187 4.22 7.27 5.68
N GLY A 188 4.13 8.47 6.25
CA GLY A 188 4.79 8.83 7.51
C GLY A 188 4.37 7.93 8.68
N VAL A 189 3.08 7.61 8.80
CA VAL A 189 2.57 6.66 9.81
C VAL A 189 3.14 5.25 9.58
N ILE A 190 3.27 4.82 8.33
CA ILE A 190 3.88 3.53 7.99
C ILE A 190 5.37 3.53 8.33
N GLY A 191 6.09 4.59 8.00
CA GLY A 191 7.50 4.76 8.38
C GLY A 191 7.68 4.69 9.89
N PHE A 192 6.84 5.40 10.66
CA PHE A 192 6.85 5.32 12.11
C PHE A 192 6.70 3.87 12.60
N LYS A 193 5.72 3.11 12.08
CA LYS A 193 5.54 1.69 12.45
C LYS A 193 6.74 0.81 12.07
N LEU A 194 7.29 1.00 10.87
CA LEU A 194 8.46 0.25 10.41
C LEU A 194 9.68 0.50 11.30
N PHE A 195 9.91 1.75 11.73
CA PHE A 195 11.10 2.10 12.50
C PHE A 195 10.91 1.97 14.01
N GLU A 196 9.70 2.17 14.55
CA GLU A 196 9.40 1.97 15.97
C GLU A 196 9.64 0.52 16.39
N ILE A 197 9.17 -0.44 15.59
CA ILE A 197 9.43 -1.88 15.79
C ILE A 197 10.94 -2.18 15.86
N ASN A 198 11.77 -1.41 15.16
CA ASN A 198 13.23 -1.53 15.21
C ASN A 198 13.90 -0.69 16.32
N THR A 199 13.23 0.34 16.85
CA THR A 199 13.82 1.35 17.75
C THR A 199 13.65 1.00 19.23
N VAL A 200 12.62 0.23 19.62
CA VAL A 200 12.39 -0.17 21.02
C VAL A 200 13.57 -0.97 21.62
N TYR A 201 14.46 -1.52 20.79
CA TYR A 201 15.66 -2.21 21.24
C TYR A 201 16.81 -1.30 21.68
N TRP A 202 16.79 0.00 21.33
CA TRP A 202 17.86 0.94 21.68
C TRP A 202 17.66 1.66 23.02
N GLN A 203 16.49 1.55 23.67
CA GLN A 203 16.26 2.23 24.94
C GLN A 203 16.76 1.46 26.18
N CYS A 204 17.31 0.25 26.03
CA CYS A 204 17.86 -0.52 27.15
C CYS A 204 19.27 -1.04 26.85
N SER A 205 20.23 -0.16 26.62
CA SER A 205 21.63 -0.28 27.09
C SER A 205 22.49 0.82 26.51
N GLY A 206 22.82 1.83 27.33
CA GLY A 206 23.77 2.86 26.90
C GLY A 206 23.97 3.98 27.91
N GLN A 207 24.65 3.68 29.02
CA GLN A 207 25.61 4.65 29.56
C GLN A 207 26.73 4.75 28.52
N ILE A 208 26.64 5.69 27.59
CA ILE A 208 27.76 6.12 26.75
C ILE A 208 27.83 7.63 26.90
N GLN A 209 28.77 8.04 27.75
CA GLN A 209 29.23 9.41 27.86
C GLN A 209 30.05 9.70 26.60
N ILE A 210 29.60 10.68 25.80
CA ILE A 210 30.36 11.20 24.68
C ILE A 210 31.04 12.47 25.19
N ASP A 211 32.32 12.36 25.53
CA ASP A 211 33.16 13.53 25.72
C ASP A 211 33.51 14.08 24.33
N LEU A 212 33.01 15.28 24.02
CA LEU A 212 33.42 16.06 22.87
C LEU A 212 34.73 16.78 23.21
N ILE A 213 35.61 16.84 22.19
CA ILE A 213 36.94 17.48 22.20
C ILE A 213 36.91 18.86 22.84
#